data_AF-A0AAV0JVZ2-F1
#
_entry.id   AF-A0AAV0JVZ2-F1
#
_cell.length_a   1.000
_cell.length_b   1.000
_cell.length_c   1.000
_cell.angle_alpha   90.00
_cell.angle_beta   90.00
_cell.angle_gamma   90.00
#
_symmetry.space_group_name_H-M   'P 1'
#
loop_
_entity.id
_entity.type
_entity.pdbx_description
1 polymer ?
#
loop_
_entity_poly.entity_id
_entity_poly.type
_entity_poly.pdbx_seq_one_letter_code
_entity_poly.pdbx_strand_id
1 'polypeptide(L)'
;VKVFRSIDSTSVKGFPDEPRDATSKNLLCGKNILIDMSIHAAYVKAIRAAQNFIYIENQYFLGSSYGWDSYRDLGANNLIPMEIALKIASKIRANERFAAYILVPMWPEGVPTSTPTQRILFWQQKTMQMMYETIYKALVEVGLDTKYEPQDYLNFFCLGNREAADGEAASNTQGFLQALSQKSRRFMIYIHSKGMIVDDEYVIIGSANINQRSLEGTRDTEIAMGAYQPRHTLTARSRPHGQIYGYRKSLWAEHVGGGLEECFERPESVECVRRVRAIGEQNWRQFAAETVTEMKGHLLKYPVEVDPTGKVRALPGCAAFPDVGGNILGSFIAIQENLTI
;
A
#
# COMPACT_ATOMS: atom_id res chain seq x y z
N VAL A 1 -21.54 -2.28 -10.51
CA VAL A 1 -20.25 -1.67 -10.89
C VAL A 1 -20.44 -0.16 -11.03
N LYS A 2 -19.46 0.65 -10.64
CA LYS A 2 -19.43 2.10 -10.86
C LYS A 2 -18.05 2.51 -11.36
N VAL A 3 -17.99 3.49 -12.26
CA VAL A 3 -16.74 4.08 -12.79
C VAL A 3 -16.43 5.37 -12.02
N PHE A 4 -15.15 5.60 -11.78
CA PHE A 4 -14.59 6.74 -11.08
C PHE A 4 -13.41 7.30 -11.87
N ARG A 5 -13.13 8.60 -11.72
CA ARG A 5 -12.01 9.28 -12.37
C ARG A 5 -11.31 10.26 -11.44
N SER A 6 -10.07 10.56 -11.80
CA SER A 6 -9.36 11.79 -11.43
C SER A 6 -9.16 12.55 -12.74
N ILE A 7 -9.92 13.60 -12.99
CA ILE A 7 -9.82 14.36 -14.26
C ILE A 7 -10.41 15.76 -14.09
N ASP A 8 -9.91 16.73 -14.84
CA ASP A 8 -10.45 18.09 -14.85
C ASP A 8 -11.06 18.48 -16.21
N SER A 9 -11.75 19.62 -16.23
CA SER A 9 -12.41 20.19 -17.40
C SER A 9 -11.48 20.54 -18.56
N THR A 10 -10.15 20.56 -18.37
CA THR A 10 -9.19 20.78 -19.46
C THR A 10 -8.94 19.51 -20.27
N SER A 11 -9.17 18.35 -19.65
CA SER A 11 -8.89 17.03 -20.22
C SER A 11 -10.15 16.28 -20.67
N VAL A 12 -11.36 16.82 -20.44
CA VAL A 12 -12.63 16.18 -20.84
C VAL A 12 -13.69 17.19 -21.28
N LYS A 13 -14.46 16.83 -22.31
CA LYS A 13 -15.63 17.60 -22.75
C LYS A 13 -16.90 17.15 -22.03
N GLY A 14 -17.88 18.06 -21.89
CA GLY A 14 -19.21 17.75 -21.36
C GLY A 14 -19.37 17.87 -19.84
N PHE A 15 -18.37 18.45 -19.15
CA PHE A 15 -18.60 19.02 -17.82
C PHE A 15 -19.53 20.23 -17.94
N PRO A 16 -20.38 20.49 -16.92
CA PRO A 16 -21.27 21.64 -16.95
C PRO A 16 -20.47 22.94 -16.95
N ASP A 17 -20.99 23.99 -17.58
CA ASP A 17 -20.31 25.30 -17.60
C ASP A 17 -20.54 26.09 -16.30
N GLU A 18 -21.68 25.87 -15.64
CA GLU A 18 -22.08 26.58 -14.42
C GLU A 18 -21.62 25.86 -13.14
N PRO A 19 -20.92 26.54 -12.20
CA PRO A 19 -20.46 25.95 -10.93
C PRO A 19 -21.58 25.31 -10.08
N ARG A 20 -22.81 25.83 -10.18
CA ARG A 20 -23.98 25.30 -9.46
C ARG A 20 -24.32 23.88 -9.92
N ASP A 21 -24.19 23.60 -11.21
CA ASP A 21 -24.48 22.29 -11.79
C ASP A 21 -23.34 21.31 -11.53
N ALA A 22 -22.10 21.81 -11.36
CA ALA A 22 -20.93 21.01 -11.03
C ALA A 22 -21.10 20.24 -9.70
N THR A 23 -21.59 20.91 -8.65
CA THR A 23 -21.81 20.28 -7.34
C THR A 23 -22.84 19.15 -7.41
N SER A 24 -23.90 19.30 -8.22
CA SER A 24 -24.93 18.26 -8.41
C SER A 24 -24.35 16.97 -9.02
N LYS A 25 -23.24 17.10 -9.76
CA LYS A 25 -22.49 15.99 -10.38
C LYS A 25 -21.30 15.51 -9.53
N ASN A 26 -21.17 16.00 -8.30
CA ASN A 26 -20.03 15.75 -7.40
C ASN A 26 -18.68 16.21 -7.97
N LEU A 27 -18.68 17.24 -8.81
CA LEU A 27 -17.46 17.91 -9.25
C LEU A 27 -17.09 19.01 -8.26
N LEU A 28 -15.79 19.18 -8.02
CA LEU A 28 -15.25 20.30 -7.25
C LEU A 28 -14.92 21.48 -8.17
N CYS A 29 -15.07 22.69 -7.64
CA CYS A 29 -14.71 23.91 -8.33
C CYS A 29 -13.33 24.39 -7.85
N GLY A 30 -12.32 24.25 -8.69
CA GLY A 30 -11.00 24.87 -8.52
C GLY A 30 -10.98 26.31 -9.04
N LYS A 31 -9.78 26.90 -9.14
CA LYS A 31 -9.60 28.21 -9.79
C LYS A 31 -9.84 28.06 -11.31
N ASN A 32 -11.06 28.38 -11.75
CA ASN A 32 -11.50 28.34 -13.16
C ASN A 32 -11.48 26.96 -13.83
N ILE A 33 -11.45 25.87 -13.04
CA ILE A 33 -11.49 24.50 -13.55
C ILE A 33 -12.47 23.67 -12.71
N LEU A 34 -13.18 22.75 -13.36
CA LEU A 34 -14.01 21.75 -12.69
C LEU A 34 -13.24 20.44 -12.59
N ILE A 35 -13.32 19.80 -11.42
CA ILE A 35 -12.46 18.68 -11.06
C ILE A 35 -13.32 17.51 -10.61
N ASP A 36 -13.14 16.37 -11.25
CA ASP A 36 -13.67 15.07 -10.82
C ASP A 36 -12.60 14.38 -9.96
N MET A 37 -12.87 14.26 -8.66
CA MET A 37 -12.03 13.51 -7.70
C MET A 37 -12.74 12.23 -7.23
N SER A 38 -13.60 11.64 -8.07
CA SER A 38 -14.44 10.53 -7.67
C SER A 38 -13.66 9.25 -7.33
N ILE A 39 -12.41 9.08 -7.82
CA ILE A 39 -11.53 7.98 -7.36
C ILE A 39 -11.19 8.15 -5.88
N HIS A 40 -10.70 9.32 -5.48
CA HIS A 40 -10.38 9.61 -4.08
C HIS A 40 -11.62 9.41 -3.20
N ALA A 41 -12.76 9.98 -3.60
CA ALA A 41 -14.02 9.83 -2.86
C ALA A 41 -14.47 8.35 -2.76
N ALA A 42 -14.26 7.55 -3.80
CA ALA A 42 -14.58 6.12 -3.80
C ALA A 42 -13.69 5.34 -2.82
N TYR A 43 -12.38 5.59 -2.81
CA TYR A 43 -11.47 4.99 -1.83
C TYR A 43 -11.88 5.37 -0.40
N VAL A 44 -12.08 6.66 -0.11
CA VAL A 44 -12.50 7.13 1.23
C VAL A 44 -13.80 6.46 1.66
N LYS A 45 -14.81 6.40 0.79
CA LYS A 45 -16.10 5.76 1.10
C LYS A 45 -15.93 4.26 1.38
N ALA A 46 -15.13 3.55 0.58
CA ALA A 46 -14.88 2.13 0.77
C ALA A 46 -14.14 1.85 2.10
N ILE A 47 -13.13 2.63 2.43
CA ILE A 47 -12.38 2.53 3.70
C ILE A 47 -13.30 2.79 4.89
N ARG A 48 -14.12 3.84 4.83
CA ARG A 48 -15.08 4.16 5.90
C ARG A 48 -16.13 3.07 6.09
N ALA A 49 -16.56 2.42 5.01
CA ALA A 49 -17.52 1.32 5.06
C ALA A 49 -16.93 0.00 5.58
N ALA A 50 -15.61 -0.19 5.50
CA ALA A 50 -14.93 -1.42 5.86
C ALA A 50 -15.23 -1.87 7.31
N GLN A 51 -15.47 -3.18 7.47
CA GLN A 51 -15.89 -3.83 8.70
C GLN A 51 -14.85 -4.79 9.28
N ASN A 52 -14.14 -5.56 8.44
CA ASN A 52 -13.21 -6.60 8.87
C ASN A 52 -11.79 -6.33 8.40
N PHE A 53 -11.58 -6.09 7.10
CA PHE A 53 -10.24 -5.87 6.59
C PHE A 53 -10.17 -5.09 5.28
N ILE A 54 -8.99 -4.55 5.03
CA ILE A 54 -8.60 -3.93 3.76
C ILE A 54 -7.33 -4.60 3.26
N TYR A 55 -7.28 -4.92 1.97
CA TYR A 55 -6.10 -5.39 1.27
C TYR A 55 -5.82 -4.49 0.07
N ILE A 56 -4.62 -3.91 0.00
CA ILE A 56 -4.21 -2.95 -1.02
C ILE A 56 -2.94 -3.45 -1.70
N GLU A 57 -2.92 -3.41 -3.03
CA GLU A 57 -1.69 -3.44 -3.82
C GLU A 57 -1.59 -2.12 -4.57
N ASN A 58 -0.54 -1.35 -4.33
CA ASN A 58 -0.36 -0.06 -4.99
C ASN A 58 1.12 0.26 -5.24
N GLN A 59 1.43 0.82 -6.41
CA GLN A 59 2.79 1.25 -6.75
C GLN A 59 3.32 2.34 -5.81
N TYR A 60 2.45 3.22 -5.32
CA TYR A 60 2.82 4.25 -4.36
C TYR A 60 1.89 4.19 -3.15
N PHE A 61 2.44 4.50 -1.98
CA PHE A 61 1.66 4.68 -0.78
C PHE A 61 2.21 5.86 0.03
N LEU A 62 1.74 7.07 -0.31
CA LEU A 62 2.10 8.29 0.41
C LEU A 62 0.95 9.31 0.39
N GLY A 63 0.80 10.05 1.48
CA GLY A 63 -0.28 11.03 1.57
C GLY A 63 -0.63 11.41 3.00
N SER A 64 -1.69 12.22 3.10
CA SER A 64 -2.14 12.83 4.34
C SER A 64 -1.03 13.61 5.04
N SER A 65 -0.28 14.42 4.28
CA SER A 65 0.91 15.14 4.81
C SER A 65 0.60 16.03 6.00
N TYR A 66 -0.61 16.59 6.07
CA TYR A 66 -1.09 17.36 7.21
C TYR A 66 -1.00 16.61 8.57
N GLY A 67 -0.96 15.27 8.54
CA GLY A 67 -0.80 14.41 9.71
C GLY A 67 0.64 14.01 10.03
N TRP A 68 1.62 14.35 9.20
CA TRP A 68 3.03 14.01 9.44
C TRP A 68 3.63 14.85 10.59
N ASP A 69 4.69 14.34 11.21
CA ASP A 69 5.44 15.03 12.28
C ASP A 69 6.13 16.31 11.77
N SER A 70 6.51 16.35 10.49
CA SER A 70 7.06 17.49 9.76
C SER A 70 6.56 17.52 8.32
N TYR A 71 6.80 18.63 7.59
CA TYR A 71 6.35 18.83 6.21
C TYR A 71 4.82 18.78 6.02
N ARG A 72 4.07 19.29 7.00
CA ARG A 72 2.59 19.25 6.99
C ARG A 72 1.98 19.98 5.81
N ASP A 73 2.59 21.11 5.44
CA ASP A 73 2.13 21.99 4.36
C ASP A 73 2.64 21.58 2.97
N LEU A 74 3.24 20.39 2.82
CA LEU A 74 3.77 19.90 1.55
C LEU A 74 2.70 19.78 0.44
N GLY A 75 1.44 19.57 0.84
CA GLY A 75 0.30 19.50 -0.07
C GLY A 75 -0.06 18.09 -0.57
N ALA A 76 0.47 17.03 0.04
CA ALA A 76 0.04 15.65 -0.23
C ALA A 76 -1.23 15.33 0.59
N ASN A 77 -2.31 16.05 0.31
CA ASN A 77 -3.52 16.11 1.14
C ASN A 77 -4.54 14.98 0.87
N ASN A 78 -4.24 14.01 0.01
CA ASN A 78 -5.10 12.85 -0.17
C ASN A 78 -5.34 12.15 1.19
N LEU A 79 -6.55 11.62 1.41
CA LEU A 79 -7.01 11.18 2.72
C LEU A 79 -6.74 9.70 2.99
N ILE A 80 -6.24 8.96 1.99
CA ILE A 80 -6.27 7.50 2.01
C ILE A 80 -5.48 6.91 3.19
N PRO A 81 -4.22 7.32 3.46
CA PRO A 81 -3.49 6.82 4.62
C PRO A 81 -4.16 7.14 5.96
N MET A 82 -4.63 8.38 6.14
CA MET A 82 -5.28 8.80 7.40
C MET A 82 -6.61 8.08 7.62
N GLU A 83 -7.43 7.89 6.58
CA GLU A 83 -8.71 7.16 6.70
C GLU A 83 -8.49 5.70 7.10
N ILE A 84 -7.44 5.04 6.60
CA ILE A 84 -7.09 3.67 7.02
C ILE A 84 -6.67 3.66 8.50
N ALA A 85 -5.78 4.58 8.91
CA ALA A 85 -5.31 4.66 10.29
C ALA A 85 -6.46 4.97 11.27
N LEU A 86 -7.35 5.90 10.92
CA LEU A 86 -8.53 6.25 11.72
C LEU A 86 -9.57 5.12 11.73
N LYS A 87 -9.74 4.37 10.63
CA LYS A 87 -10.58 3.17 10.62
C LYS A 87 -10.05 2.14 11.60
N ILE A 88 -8.76 1.82 11.56
CA ILE A 88 -8.14 0.89 12.53
C ILE A 88 -8.32 1.41 13.96
N ALA A 89 -7.98 2.68 14.22
CA ALA A 89 -8.13 3.29 15.53
C ALA A 89 -9.58 3.24 16.05
N SER A 90 -10.57 3.46 15.18
CA SER A 90 -11.99 3.36 15.55
C SER A 90 -12.39 1.94 15.96
N LYS A 91 -11.88 0.92 15.25
CA LYS A 91 -12.13 -0.49 15.55
C LYS A 91 -11.46 -0.91 16.86
N ILE A 92 -10.23 -0.45 17.11
CA ILE A 92 -9.54 -0.64 18.41
C ILE A 92 -10.36 -0.05 19.55
N ARG A 93 -10.83 1.20 19.42
CA ARG A 93 -11.66 1.86 20.44
C ARG A 93 -12.98 1.15 20.69
N ALA A 94 -13.55 0.52 19.67
CA ALA A 94 -14.75 -0.31 19.77
C ALA A 94 -14.47 -1.73 20.28
N ASN A 95 -13.20 -2.09 20.55
CA ASN A 95 -12.76 -3.45 20.85
C ASN A 95 -13.19 -4.48 19.78
N GLU A 96 -13.22 -4.05 18.53
CA GLU A 96 -13.52 -4.86 17.36
C GLU A 96 -12.24 -5.18 16.58
N ARG A 97 -12.17 -6.37 15.99
CA ARG A 97 -11.01 -6.74 15.17
C ARG A 97 -11.08 -6.13 13.79
N PHE A 98 -9.92 -5.69 13.31
CA PHE A 98 -9.74 -5.16 11.98
C PHE A 98 -8.30 -5.34 11.53
N ALA A 99 -8.06 -5.49 10.22
CA ALA A 99 -6.72 -5.56 9.67
C ALA A 99 -6.58 -4.81 8.34
N ALA A 100 -5.41 -4.24 8.09
CA ALA A 100 -5.02 -3.65 6.82
C ALA A 100 -3.69 -4.24 6.35
N TYR A 101 -3.69 -4.71 5.12
CA TYR A 101 -2.54 -5.29 4.42
C TYR A 101 -2.20 -4.39 3.24
N ILE A 102 -1.01 -3.81 3.22
CA ILE A 102 -0.57 -2.88 2.18
C ILE A 102 0.66 -3.45 1.50
N LEU A 103 0.54 -3.74 0.21
CA LEU A 103 1.61 -4.21 -0.65
C LEU A 103 2.05 -3.06 -1.55
N VAL A 104 3.34 -2.72 -1.47
CA VAL A 104 4.02 -1.69 -2.25
C VAL A 104 5.28 -2.27 -2.90
N PRO A 105 5.78 -1.73 -4.02
CA PRO A 105 7.05 -2.20 -4.55
C PRO A 105 8.17 -1.95 -3.54
N MET A 106 9.26 -2.74 -3.62
CA MET A 106 10.38 -2.59 -2.69
C MET A 106 10.97 -1.18 -2.78
N TRP A 107 11.04 -0.62 -3.99
CA TRP A 107 11.21 0.80 -4.26
C TRP A 107 10.42 1.17 -5.53
N PRO A 108 10.02 2.45 -5.71
CA PRO A 108 9.42 2.91 -6.96
C PRO A 108 10.33 2.71 -8.17
N GLU A 109 9.75 2.49 -9.36
CA GLU A 109 10.49 2.34 -10.60
C GLU A 109 11.51 3.47 -10.82
N GLY A 110 12.74 3.07 -11.12
CA GLY A 110 13.89 3.95 -11.24
C GLY A 110 15.10 3.43 -10.46
N VAL A 111 16.14 4.24 -10.42
CA VAL A 111 17.37 3.93 -9.68
C VAL A 111 17.15 4.19 -8.19
N PRO A 112 17.28 3.19 -7.29
CA PRO A 112 16.99 3.34 -5.85
C PRO A 112 17.76 4.45 -5.15
N THR A 113 18.98 4.73 -5.61
CA THR A 113 19.87 5.76 -5.07
C THR A 113 19.58 7.16 -5.62
N SER A 114 18.71 7.29 -6.63
CA SER A 114 18.38 8.59 -7.23
C SER A 114 17.59 9.47 -6.26
N THR A 115 17.83 10.77 -6.35
CA THR A 115 17.16 11.78 -5.52
C THR A 115 15.62 11.68 -5.55
N PRO A 116 14.96 11.52 -6.71
CA PRO A 116 13.50 11.39 -6.74
C PRO A 116 12.99 10.15 -6.00
N THR A 117 13.63 9.00 -6.22
CA THR A 117 13.25 7.72 -5.58
C THR A 117 13.44 7.78 -4.07
N GLN A 118 14.58 8.31 -3.64
CA GLN A 118 14.88 8.52 -2.22
C GLN A 118 13.90 9.48 -1.55
N ARG A 119 13.44 10.51 -2.26
CA ARG A 119 12.45 11.46 -1.74
C ARG A 119 11.05 10.84 -1.65
N ILE A 120 10.66 9.99 -2.60
CA ILE A 120 9.40 9.24 -2.53
C ILE A 120 9.39 8.27 -1.35
N LEU A 121 10.48 7.52 -1.15
CA LEU A 121 10.64 6.62 0.00
C LEU A 121 10.58 7.36 1.33
N PHE A 122 11.13 8.57 1.39
CA PHE A 122 11.03 9.44 2.57
C PHE A 122 9.57 9.82 2.87
N TRP A 123 8.78 10.18 1.85
CA TRP A 123 7.34 10.47 2.04
C TRP A 123 6.52 9.24 2.42
N GLN A 124 6.84 8.08 1.86
CA GLN A 124 6.25 6.82 2.29
C GLN A 124 6.57 6.54 3.76
N GLN A 125 7.82 6.71 4.20
CA GLN A 125 8.22 6.54 5.60
C GLN A 125 7.44 7.47 6.52
N LYS A 126 7.30 8.76 6.18
CA LYS A 126 6.51 9.73 6.96
C LYS A 126 5.04 9.35 7.06
N THR A 127 4.49 8.83 5.96
CA THR A 127 3.12 8.30 5.92
C THR A 127 2.96 7.09 6.83
N MET A 128 3.88 6.11 6.76
CA MET A 128 3.88 4.93 7.63
C MET A 128 3.99 5.32 9.11
N GLN A 129 4.90 6.24 9.45
CA GLN A 129 5.10 6.73 10.81
C GLN A 129 3.80 7.33 11.39
N MET A 130 3.15 8.22 10.64
CA MET A 130 1.88 8.82 11.04
C MET A 130 0.79 7.77 11.29
N MET A 131 0.68 6.77 10.42
CA MET A 131 -0.35 5.72 10.56
C MET A 131 -0.10 4.86 11.81
N TYR A 132 1.14 4.39 12.01
CA TYR A 132 1.48 3.56 13.16
C TYR A 132 1.36 4.31 14.49
N GLU A 133 1.75 5.58 14.56
CA GLU A 133 1.52 6.42 15.74
C GLU A 133 0.04 6.59 16.07
N THR A 134 -0.80 6.77 15.05
CA THR A 134 -2.26 6.89 15.22
C THR A 134 -2.86 5.62 15.81
N ILE A 135 -2.41 4.45 15.33
CA ILE A 135 -2.84 3.13 15.82
C ILE A 135 -2.34 2.91 17.24
N TYR A 136 -1.07 3.19 17.52
CA TYR A 136 -0.49 3.03 18.85
C TYR A 136 -1.22 3.90 19.90
N LYS A 137 -1.51 5.17 19.58
CA LYS A 137 -2.30 6.04 20.45
C LYS A 137 -3.66 5.42 20.78
N ALA A 138 -4.35 4.86 19.80
CA ALA A 138 -5.62 4.19 20.03
C ALA A 138 -5.50 2.96 20.94
N LEU A 139 -4.42 2.18 20.83
CA LEU A 139 -4.16 1.05 21.73
C LEU A 139 -3.98 1.50 23.18
N VAL A 140 -3.17 2.55 23.39
CA VAL A 140 -2.92 3.11 24.73
C VAL A 140 -4.20 3.68 25.34
N GLU A 141 -5.01 4.41 24.55
CA GLU A 141 -6.28 5.01 24.99
C GLU A 141 -7.25 3.99 25.61
N VAL A 142 -7.23 2.73 25.15
CA VAL A 142 -8.10 1.66 25.67
C VAL A 142 -7.35 0.58 26.46
N GLY A 143 -6.07 0.81 26.79
CA GLY A 143 -5.25 -0.12 27.60
C GLY A 143 -4.96 -1.47 26.94
N LEU A 144 -4.84 -1.50 25.61
CA LEU A 144 -4.57 -2.70 24.82
C LEU A 144 -3.11 -2.80 24.32
N ASP A 145 -2.27 -1.82 24.62
CA ASP A 145 -0.87 -1.68 24.20
C ASP A 145 0.08 -2.74 24.80
N THR A 146 -0.35 -3.43 25.87
CA THR A 146 0.37 -4.59 26.44
C THR A 146 -0.06 -5.93 25.84
N LYS A 147 -1.20 -5.96 25.13
CA LYS A 147 -1.80 -7.17 24.55
C LYS A 147 -1.58 -7.27 23.05
N TYR A 148 -1.64 -6.13 22.37
CA TYR A 148 -1.50 -6.03 20.92
C TYR A 148 -0.48 -4.95 20.57
N GLU A 149 0.14 -5.11 19.42
CA GLU A 149 1.03 -4.13 18.82
C GLU A 149 0.43 -3.54 17.53
N PRO A 150 0.91 -2.40 17.02
CA PRO A 150 0.36 -1.81 15.79
C PRO A 150 0.39 -2.78 14.58
N GLN A 151 1.39 -3.66 14.49
CA GLN A 151 1.49 -4.68 13.44
C GLN A 151 0.51 -5.85 13.60
N ASP A 152 -0.29 -5.92 14.67
CA ASP A 152 -1.47 -6.81 14.74
C ASP A 152 -2.69 -6.23 13.99
N TYR A 153 -2.58 -5.01 13.45
CA TYR A 153 -3.64 -4.31 12.71
C TYR A 153 -3.21 -3.77 11.35
N LEU A 154 -1.96 -3.31 11.20
CA LEU A 154 -1.46 -2.71 9.95
C LEU A 154 -0.13 -3.36 9.56
N ASN A 155 -0.03 -3.89 8.35
CA ASN A 155 1.21 -4.46 7.84
C ASN A 155 1.52 -3.95 6.42
N PHE A 156 2.80 -3.65 6.20
CA PHE A 156 3.35 -3.32 4.90
C PHE A 156 4.23 -4.46 4.38
N PHE A 157 4.07 -4.78 3.11
CA PHE A 157 4.80 -5.83 2.42
C PHE A 157 5.30 -5.32 1.06
N CYS A 158 6.29 -6.01 0.52
CA CYS A 158 6.68 -5.90 -0.89
C CYS A 158 6.80 -7.30 -1.49
N LEU A 159 7.04 -7.39 -2.80
CA LEU A 159 7.26 -8.67 -3.48
C LEU A 159 8.70 -8.81 -3.96
N GLY A 160 9.21 -10.03 -3.92
CA GLY A 160 10.52 -10.39 -4.45
C GLY A 160 10.58 -11.84 -4.88
N ASN A 161 11.53 -12.12 -5.77
CA ASN A 161 11.82 -13.49 -6.18
C ASN A 161 13.30 -13.78 -6.04
N ARG A 162 13.61 -15.06 -5.85
CA ARG A 162 14.98 -15.58 -5.85
C ARG A 162 14.99 -16.98 -6.41
N GLU A 163 15.78 -17.19 -7.46
CA GLU A 163 15.80 -18.43 -8.22
C GLU A 163 17.18 -19.09 -8.14
N ALA A 164 17.22 -20.40 -7.98
CA ALA A 164 18.48 -21.14 -8.10
C ALA A 164 19.06 -21.01 -9.53
N ALA A 165 20.33 -21.34 -9.70
CA ALA A 165 20.95 -21.35 -11.03
C ALA A 165 20.65 -22.69 -11.71
N ASP A 166 20.03 -22.64 -12.89
CA ASP A 166 19.86 -23.78 -13.79
C ASP A 166 20.88 -23.65 -14.95
N GLY A 167 22.07 -24.23 -14.80
CA GLY A 167 23.10 -24.27 -15.86
C GLY A 167 23.85 -22.94 -16.12
N GLU A 168 24.75 -22.95 -17.12
CA GLU A 168 25.74 -21.87 -17.37
C GLU A 168 25.10 -20.50 -17.62
N ALA A 169 25.41 -19.54 -16.74
CA ALA A 169 25.07 -18.14 -16.91
C ALA A 169 26.00 -17.49 -17.96
N ALA A 170 25.60 -17.49 -19.23
CA ALA A 170 26.24 -16.68 -20.25
C ALA A 170 25.58 -15.30 -20.34
N SER A 171 26.27 -14.25 -19.88
CA SER A 171 26.05 -12.87 -20.35
C SER A 171 27.18 -11.94 -19.88
N ASN A 172 27.85 -11.26 -20.82
CA ASN A 172 28.77 -10.16 -20.57
C ASN A 172 28.05 -9.06 -19.75
N THR A 173 28.22 -9.03 -18.43
CA THR A 173 27.55 -8.07 -17.57
C THR A 173 28.16 -6.68 -17.73
N GLN A 174 27.35 -5.69 -18.12
CA GLN A 174 27.72 -4.28 -18.05
C GLN A 174 27.23 -3.69 -16.73
N GLY A 175 28.16 -3.38 -15.82
CA GLY A 175 27.88 -2.62 -14.59
C GLY A 175 27.83 -3.43 -13.30
N PHE A 176 28.39 -2.87 -12.23
CA PHE A 176 28.61 -3.52 -10.93
C PHE A 176 27.31 -3.99 -10.24
N LEU A 177 26.25 -3.17 -10.22
CA LEU A 177 24.99 -3.50 -9.53
C LEU A 177 24.22 -4.64 -10.22
N GLN A 178 24.26 -4.69 -11.55
CA GLN A 178 23.64 -5.78 -12.31
C GLN A 178 24.35 -7.11 -12.02
N ALA A 179 25.68 -7.09 -11.93
CA ALA A 179 26.47 -8.26 -11.55
C ALA A 179 26.15 -8.75 -10.12
N LEU A 180 25.90 -7.84 -9.17
CA LEU A 180 25.48 -8.23 -7.82
C LEU A 180 24.11 -8.92 -7.81
N SER A 181 23.12 -8.36 -8.50
CA SER A 181 21.77 -8.98 -8.55
C SER A 181 21.80 -10.34 -9.27
N GLN A 182 22.60 -10.47 -10.34
CA GLN A 182 22.82 -11.75 -11.01
C GLN A 182 23.51 -12.78 -10.10
N LYS A 183 24.50 -12.36 -9.32
CA LYS A 183 25.20 -13.23 -8.34
C LYS A 183 24.28 -13.66 -7.21
N SER A 184 23.53 -12.72 -6.62
CA SER A 184 22.59 -12.98 -5.53
C SER A 184 21.33 -13.70 -5.98
N ARG A 185 21.08 -13.72 -7.30
CA ARG A 185 19.95 -14.36 -7.99
C ARG A 185 18.59 -13.90 -7.50
N ARG A 186 18.50 -12.65 -7.03
CA ARG A 186 17.29 -12.08 -6.44
C ARG A 186 16.97 -10.73 -7.08
N PHE A 187 15.69 -10.41 -7.13
CA PHE A 187 15.22 -9.07 -7.46
C PHE A 187 13.79 -8.87 -6.95
N MET A 188 13.33 -7.62 -6.87
CA MET A 188 11.93 -7.37 -6.56
C MET A 188 11.03 -7.88 -7.67
N ILE A 189 9.84 -8.37 -7.31
CA ILE A 189 8.71 -8.42 -8.24
C ILE A 189 8.04 -7.06 -8.12
N TYR A 190 7.99 -6.33 -9.22
CA TYR A 190 7.55 -4.95 -9.18
C TYR A 190 6.02 -4.85 -9.09
N ILE A 191 5.54 -4.25 -8.01
CA ILE A 191 4.11 -4.01 -7.81
C ILE A 191 3.71 -2.76 -8.59
N HIS A 192 3.15 -2.97 -9.78
CA HIS A 192 2.54 -1.91 -10.58
C HIS A 192 1.02 -1.86 -10.41
N SER A 193 0.43 -2.73 -9.59
CA SER A 193 -1.00 -2.74 -9.24
C SER A 193 -1.47 -1.37 -8.72
N LYS A 194 -2.76 -1.09 -8.91
CA LYS A 194 -3.49 -0.01 -8.23
C LYS A 194 -4.90 -0.52 -7.87
N GLY A 195 -4.98 -1.27 -6.77
CA GLY A 195 -6.22 -1.89 -6.36
C GLY A 195 -6.41 -1.96 -4.85
N MET A 196 -7.66 -2.10 -4.44
CA MET A 196 -8.07 -2.29 -3.06
C MET A 196 -9.23 -3.27 -2.99
N ILE A 197 -9.12 -4.28 -2.13
CA ILE A 197 -10.19 -5.20 -1.75
C ILE A 197 -10.63 -4.85 -0.32
N VAL A 198 -11.94 -4.80 -0.11
CA VAL A 198 -12.57 -4.52 1.18
C VAL A 198 -13.52 -5.66 1.52
N ASP A 199 -13.27 -6.30 2.66
CA ASP A 199 -14.14 -7.34 3.26
C ASP A 199 -14.48 -8.53 2.35
N ASP A 200 -13.67 -8.81 1.33
CA ASP A 200 -13.97 -9.78 0.25
C ASP A 200 -15.29 -9.50 -0.52
N GLU A 201 -15.91 -8.35 -0.30
CA GLU A 201 -17.20 -7.94 -0.87
C GLU A 201 -17.04 -6.91 -1.99
N TYR A 202 -16.11 -5.97 -1.82
CA TYR A 202 -15.95 -4.82 -2.71
C TYR A 202 -14.52 -4.71 -3.20
N VAL A 203 -14.34 -4.36 -4.46
CA VAL A 203 -13.02 -4.15 -5.08
C VAL A 203 -13.00 -2.82 -5.83
N ILE A 204 -11.87 -2.11 -5.75
CA ILE A 204 -11.49 -1.01 -6.64
C ILE A 204 -10.28 -1.47 -7.45
N ILE A 205 -10.33 -1.29 -8.77
CA ILE A 205 -9.21 -1.55 -9.70
C ILE A 205 -9.12 -0.38 -10.68
N GLY A 206 -7.92 0.14 -10.91
CA GLY A 206 -7.75 1.25 -11.84
C GLY A 206 -6.30 1.60 -12.13
N SER A 207 -6.07 2.84 -12.54
CA SER A 207 -4.74 3.39 -12.84
C SER A 207 -4.18 4.27 -11.70
N ALA A 208 -5.04 4.77 -10.81
CA ALA A 208 -4.67 5.74 -9.79
C ALA A 208 -3.84 5.16 -8.64
N ASN A 209 -2.63 5.70 -8.48
CA ASN A 209 -1.78 5.39 -7.35
C ASN A 209 -2.28 6.04 -6.04
N ILE A 210 -1.82 5.55 -4.87
CA ILE A 210 -2.05 6.24 -3.60
C ILE A 210 -0.94 7.27 -3.38
N ASN A 211 -1.09 8.39 -4.10
CA ASN A 211 -0.28 9.60 -3.98
C ASN A 211 -1.14 10.82 -4.37
N GLN A 212 -0.61 12.04 -4.20
CA GLN A 212 -1.33 13.25 -4.57
C GLN A 212 -1.48 13.37 -6.09
N ARG A 213 -0.46 12.94 -6.85
CA ARG A 213 -0.48 12.95 -8.32
C ARG A 213 -1.73 12.29 -8.93
N SER A 214 -2.08 11.10 -8.47
CA SER A 214 -3.20 10.34 -9.00
C SER A 214 -4.55 10.70 -8.34
N LEU A 215 -4.54 11.21 -7.10
CA LEU A 215 -5.77 11.39 -6.32
C LEU A 215 -6.28 12.85 -6.24
N GLU A 216 -5.54 13.83 -6.74
CA GLU A 216 -5.93 15.26 -6.70
C GLU A 216 -6.95 15.64 -7.79
N GLY A 217 -6.99 14.93 -8.92
CA GLY A 217 -7.90 15.24 -10.04
C GLY A 217 -7.38 16.29 -11.04
N THR A 218 -6.48 17.17 -10.62
CA THR A 218 -5.88 18.24 -11.47
C THR A 218 -4.43 17.98 -11.89
N ARG A 219 -3.92 16.78 -11.63
CA ARG A 219 -2.55 16.37 -11.99
C ARG A 219 -2.60 15.32 -13.08
N ASP A 220 -2.46 14.04 -12.74
CA ASP A 220 -2.60 12.97 -13.72
C ASP A 220 -4.09 12.63 -13.92
N THR A 221 -4.47 12.34 -15.16
CA THR A 221 -5.80 11.84 -15.48
C THR A 221 -5.87 10.34 -15.22
N GLU A 222 -6.77 9.91 -14.34
CA GLU A 222 -6.87 8.51 -13.92
C GLU A 222 -8.29 7.98 -14.09
N ILE A 223 -8.40 6.65 -14.22
CA ILE A 223 -9.68 5.94 -14.24
C ILE A 223 -9.63 4.73 -13.30
N ALA A 224 -10.75 4.47 -12.63
CA ALA A 224 -10.94 3.26 -11.84
C ALA A 224 -12.37 2.76 -11.94
N MET A 225 -12.56 1.47 -11.69
CA MET A 225 -13.86 0.86 -11.46
C MET A 225 -13.96 0.40 -10.01
N GLY A 226 -15.18 0.43 -9.48
CA GLY A 226 -15.52 -0.25 -8.24
C GLY A 226 -16.69 -1.21 -8.42
N ALA A 227 -16.61 -2.37 -7.79
CA ALA A 227 -17.59 -3.42 -7.96
C ALA A 227 -17.79 -4.24 -6.69
N TYR A 228 -19.01 -4.73 -6.53
CA TYR A 228 -19.38 -5.78 -5.59
C TYR A 228 -20.37 -6.71 -6.28
N GLN A 229 -20.58 -7.90 -5.74
CA GLN A 229 -21.58 -8.83 -6.21
C GLN A 229 -22.77 -8.83 -5.24
N PRO A 230 -23.98 -8.39 -5.64
CA PRO A 230 -25.12 -8.22 -4.72
C PRO A 230 -25.57 -9.48 -3.97
N ARG A 231 -25.21 -10.68 -4.46
CA ARG A 231 -25.50 -11.97 -3.81
C ARG A 231 -24.37 -12.49 -2.93
N HIS A 232 -23.23 -11.79 -2.89
CA HIS A 232 -22.05 -12.15 -2.11
C HIS A 232 -21.61 -10.93 -1.29
N THR A 233 -22.46 -10.49 -0.38
CA THR A 233 -22.21 -9.37 0.52
C THR A 233 -22.04 -9.84 1.95
N LEU A 234 -21.38 -9.04 2.78
CA LEU A 234 -21.20 -9.31 4.19
C LEU A 234 -22.57 -9.21 4.88
N THR A 235 -22.95 -10.27 5.60
CA THR A 235 -24.13 -10.27 6.45
C THR A 235 -23.77 -10.73 7.86
N ALA A 236 -24.67 -10.53 8.82
CA ALA A 236 -24.48 -11.05 10.17
C ALA A 236 -24.35 -12.59 10.22
N ARG A 237 -24.73 -13.31 9.15
CA ARG A 237 -24.78 -14.79 9.10
C ARG A 237 -23.77 -15.41 8.14
N SER A 238 -23.19 -14.66 7.23
CA SER A 238 -22.34 -15.21 6.16
C SER A 238 -21.28 -14.23 5.68
N ARG A 239 -20.10 -14.77 5.36
CA ARG A 239 -19.03 -14.04 4.66
C ARG A 239 -19.20 -14.10 3.14
N PRO A 240 -18.78 -13.05 2.41
CA PRO A 240 -18.70 -13.08 0.96
C PRO A 240 -17.79 -14.22 0.47
N HIS A 241 -18.35 -15.12 -0.33
CA HIS A 241 -17.59 -16.16 -1.05
C HIS A 241 -17.85 -16.03 -2.56
N GLY A 242 -17.68 -14.82 -3.07
CA GLY A 242 -17.83 -14.49 -4.48
C GLY A 242 -16.50 -14.55 -5.25
N GLN A 243 -16.51 -13.94 -6.42
CA GLN A 243 -15.33 -13.74 -7.27
C GLN A 243 -14.28 -12.85 -6.57
N ILE A 244 -14.69 -11.88 -5.77
CA ILE A 244 -13.73 -11.00 -5.05
C ILE A 244 -12.96 -11.80 -3.98
N TYR A 245 -13.66 -12.63 -3.20
CA TYR A 245 -13.04 -13.61 -2.30
C TYR A 245 -12.07 -14.54 -3.04
N GLY A 246 -12.50 -15.12 -4.16
CA GLY A 246 -11.68 -16.00 -5.00
C GLY A 246 -10.43 -15.30 -5.54
N TYR A 247 -10.58 -14.08 -6.04
CA TYR A 247 -9.50 -13.24 -6.53
C TYR A 247 -8.48 -12.95 -5.42
N ARG A 248 -8.93 -12.53 -4.24
CA ARG A 248 -8.06 -12.31 -3.08
C ARG A 248 -7.35 -13.58 -2.62
N LYS A 249 -8.02 -14.76 -2.67
CA LYS A 249 -7.36 -16.05 -2.36
C LYS A 249 -6.32 -16.39 -3.42
N SER A 250 -6.58 -16.12 -4.69
CA SER A 250 -5.63 -16.35 -5.77
C SER A 250 -4.37 -15.49 -5.61
N LEU A 251 -4.53 -14.19 -5.34
CA LEU A 251 -3.39 -13.30 -5.06
C LEU A 251 -2.60 -13.76 -3.84
N TRP A 252 -3.28 -14.15 -2.77
CA TRP A 252 -2.58 -14.65 -1.58
C TRP A 252 -1.84 -15.95 -1.87
N ALA A 253 -2.40 -16.86 -2.67
CA ALA A 253 -1.73 -18.10 -3.06
C ALA A 253 -0.45 -17.83 -3.87
N GLU A 254 -0.52 -16.88 -4.81
CA GLU A 254 0.63 -16.39 -5.57
C GLU A 254 1.71 -15.81 -4.63
N HIS A 255 1.32 -14.92 -3.72
CA HIS A 255 2.27 -14.18 -2.90
C HIS A 255 2.87 -15.01 -1.77
N VAL A 256 2.08 -15.78 -1.03
CA VAL A 256 2.59 -16.48 0.15
C VAL A 256 3.40 -17.73 -0.21
N GLY A 257 3.10 -18.36 -1.34
CA GLY A 257 3.65 -19.68 -1.68
C GLY A 257 3.19 -20.78 -0.72
N GLY A 258 3.41 -22.05 -1.08
CA GLY A 258 3.19 -23.16 -0.15
C GLY A 258 1.74 -23.51 0.20
N GLY A 259 0.75 -22.88 -0.44
CA GLY A 259 -0.67 -23.19 -0.31
C GLY A 259 -1.47 -22.22 0.56
N LEU A 260 -2.80 -22.33 0.49
CA LEU A 260 -3.71 -21.47 1.26
C LEU A 260 -4.04 -22.14 2.61
N GLU A 261 -3.80 -21.41 3.70
CA GLU A 261 -4.11 -21.85 5.05
C GLU A 261 -5.53 -21.47 5.48
N GLU A 262 -6.10 -22.20 6.44
CA GLU A 262 -7.45 -21.97 6.99
C GLU A 262 -7.57 -20.56 7.61
N CYS A 263 -6.53 -20.09 8.30
CA CYS A 263 -6.55 -18.76 8.90
C CYS A 263 -6.75 -17.63 7.87
N PHE A 264 -6.39 -17.84 6.59
CA PHE A 264 -6.58 -16.87 5.51
C PHE A 264 -8.05 -16.67 5.11
N GLU A 265 -8.99 -17.47 5.62
CA GLU A 265 -10.42 -17.23 5.50
C GLU A 265 -10.91 -16.08 6.40
N ARG A 266 -10.08 -15.71 7.39
CA ARG A 266 -10.36 -14.64 8.35
C ARG A 266 -9.23 -13.61 8.42
N PRO A 267 -9.10 -12.74 7.41
CA PRO A 267 -8.01 -11.76 7.34
C PRO A 267 -7.96 -10.78 8.52
N GLU A 268 -9.08 -10.52 9.20
CA GLU A 268 -9.10 -9.65 10.37
C GLU A 268 -8.57 -10.29 11.66
N SER A 269 -8.44 -11.63 11.68
CA SER A 269 -8.05 -12.37 12.88
C SER A 269 -6.58 -12.12 13.24
N VAL A 270 -6.25 -12.16 14.54
CA VAL A 270 -4.84 -12.01 15.00
C VAL A 270 -4.00 -13.14 14.40
N GLU A 271 -4.56 -14.34 14.36
CA GLU A 271 -3.91 -15.52 13.80
C GLU A 271 -3.50 -15.29 12.34
N CYS A 272 -4.43 -14.87 11.49
CA CYS A 272 -4.14 -14.58 10.08
C CYS A 272 -3.09 -13.47 9.92
N VAL A 273 -3.26 -12.34 10.63
CA VAL A 273 -2.33 -11.21 10.56
C VAL A 273 -0.91 -11.65 10.94
N ARG A 274 -0.76 -12.33 12.07
CA ARG A 274 0.54 -12.82 12.55
C ARG A 274 1.12 -13.88 11.62
N ARG A 275 0.29 -14.75 11.05
CA ARG A 275 0.74 -15.78 10.11
C ARG A 275 1.28 -15.18 8.82
N VAL A 276 0.54 -14.26 8.19
CA VAL A 276 0.97 -13.56 6.97
C VAL A 276 2.25 -12.76 7.24
N ARG A 277 2.34 -12.07 8.39
CA ARG A 277 3.55 -11.37 8.81
C ARG A 277 4.75 -12.31 8.98
N ALA A 278 4.56 -13.46 9.63
CA ALA A 278 5.61 -14.47 9.83
C ALA A 278 6.12 -15.05 8.51
N ILE A 279 5.22 -15.30 7.55
CA ILE A 279 5.59 -15.71 6.17
C ILE A 279 6.46 -14.62 5.52
N GLY A 280 6.01 -13.36 5.58
CA GLY A 280 6.78 -12.23 5.04
C GLY A 280 8.16 -12.07 5.68
N GLU A 281 8.29 -12.31 6.99
CA GLU A 281 9.56 -12.27 7.71
C GLU A 281 10.50 -13.41 7.32
N GLN A 282 9.97 -14.62 7.21
CA GLN A 282 10.73 -15.80 6.76
C GLN A 282 11.23 -15.61 5.32
N ASN A 283 10.34 -15.17 4.43
CA ASN A 283 10.68 -14.92 3.03
C ASN A 283 11.69 -13.77 2.90
N TRP A 284 11.57 -12.69 3.69
CA TRP A 284 12.59 -11.63 3.71
C TRP A 284 13.96 -12.15 4.15
N ARG A 285 14.03 -12.97 5.21
CA ARG A 285 15.30 -13.59 5.64
C ARG A 285 15.91 -14.42 4.52
N GLN A 286 15.10 -15.20 3.81
CA GLN A 286 15.57 -16.00 2.67
C GLN A 286 16.01 -15.12 1.49
N PHE A 287 15.25 -14.08 1.16
CA PHE A 287 15.58 -13.12 0.11
C PHE A 287 16.88 -12.39 0.40
N ALA A 288 17.07 -11.93 1.65
CA ALA A 288 18.21 -11.13 2.08
C ALA A 288 19.49 -11.96 2.33
N ALA A 289 19.38 -13.28 2.55
CA ALA A 289 20.51 -14.15 2.88
C ALA A 289 21.63 -14.15 1.84
N GLU A 290 22.88 -14.37 2.27
CA GLU A 290 24.02 -14.53 1.36
C GLU A 290 23.91 -15.79 0.51
N THR A 291 23.48 -16.90 1.12
CA THR A 291 23.28 -18.18 0.42
C THR A 291 22.07 -18.11 -0.50
N VAL A 292 22.27 -18.46 -1.78
CA VAL A 292 21.19 -18.55 -2.77
C VAL A 292 20.36 -19.80 -2.50
N THR A 293 19.06 -19.59 -2.30
CA THR A 293 18.06 -20.66 -2.20
C THR A 293 16.82 -20.22 -2.97
N GLU A 294 16.15 -21.19 -3.58
CA GLU A 294 14.92 -20.93 -4.33
C GLU A 294 13.78 -20.54 -3.39
N MET A 295 13.12 -19.43 -3.71
CA MET A 295 11.94 -18.95 -2.98
C MET A 295 10.67 -19.55 -3.58
N LYS A 296 9.78 -20.04 -2.71
CA LYS A 296 8.47 -20.58 -3.12
C LYS A 296 7.33 -19.57 -2.99
N GLY A 297 7.56 -18.47 -2.29
CA GLY A 297 6.62 -17.39 -2.08
C GLY A 297 7.31 -16.06 -2.28
N HIS A 298 6.53 -15.06 -2.70
CA HIS A 298 7.02 -13.76 -3.11
C HIS A 298 6.78 -12.66 -2.08
N LEU A 299 5.88 -12.87 -1.12
CA LEU A 299 5.54 -11.91 -0.08
C LEU A 299 6.72 -11.71 0.85
N LEU A 300 7.24 -10.48 0.90
CA LEU A 300 8.29 -10.07 1.82
C LEU A 300 7.73 -9.05 2.81
N LYS A 301 8.11 -9.14 4.08
CA LYS A 301 7.93 -8.01 5.01
C LYS A 301 8.62 -6.81 4.39
N TYR A 302 7.93 -5.67 4.29
CA TYR A 302 8.58 -4.45 3.83
C TYR A 302 9.75 -4.15 4.79
N PRO A 303 10.95 -3.78 4.32
CA PRO A 303 12.20 -3.87 5.10
C PRO A 303 12.37 -2.78 6.18
N VAL A 304 11.29 -2.50 6.91
CA VAL A 304 11.23 -1.63 8.06
C VAL A 304 10.85 -2.42 9.30
N GLU A 305 11.42 -2.02 10.42
CA GLU A 305 11.00 -2.39 11.76
C GLU A 305 9.97 -1.38 12.26
N VAL A 306 8.96 -1.87 12.98
CA VAL A 306 8.00 -1.04 13.72
C VAL A 306 8.09 -1.48 15.16
N ASP A 307 8.58 -0.60 16.03
CA ASP A 307 8.64 -0.93 17.45
C ASP A 307 7.23 -0.93 18.08
N PRO A 308 7.06 -1.48 19.29
CA PRO A 308 5.74 -1.55 19.93
C PRO A 308 5.04 -0.19 20.11
N THR A 309 5.79 0.93 20.06
CA THR A 309 5.26 2.29 20.16
C THR A 309 4.87 2.90 18.80
N GLY A 310 5.00 2.14 17.72
CA GLY A 310 4.67 2.57 16.36
C GLY A 310 5.79 3.34 15.65
N LYS A 311 7.01 3.36 16.20
CA LYS A 311 8.14 4.02 15.53
C LYS A 311 8.70 3.17 14.41
N VAL A 312 8.79 3.76 13.22
CA VAL A 312 9.28 3.13 12.00
C VAL A 312 10.78 3.35 11.87
N ARG A 313 11.54 2.27 11.72
CA ARG A 313 13.00 2.28 11.53
C ARG A 313 13.37 1.34 10.40
N ALA A 314 14.58 1.47 9.87
CA ALA A 314 15.12 0.46 8.97
C ALA A 314 15.27 -0.86 9.75
N LEU A 315 14.97 -1.99 9.11
CA LEU A 315 15.19 -3.30 9.74
C LEU A 315 16.68 -3.43 10.14
N PRO A 316 17.01 -4.02 11.31
CA PRO A 316 18.41 -4.17 11.73
C PRO A 316 19.29 -4.83 10.66
N GLY A 317 20.41 -4.20 10.31
CA GLY A 317 21.30 -4.65 9.25
C GLY A 317 20.85 -4.31 7.82
N CYS A 318 19.69 -3.67 7.64
CA CYS A 318 19.13 -3.30 6.34
C CYS A 318 19.04 -1.77 6.20
N ALA A 319 20.17 -1.07 6.19
CA ALA A 319 20.17 0.37 5.93
C ALA A 319 19.83 0.71 4.46
N ALA A 320 20.16 -0.19 3.53
CA ALA A 320 19.95 -0.01 2.11
C ALA A 320 19.35 -1.27 1.45
N PHE A 321 18.77 -1.12 0.25
CA PHE A 321 18.22 -2.27 -0.46
C PHE A 321 19.33 -3.23 -0.91
N PRO A 322 19.09 -4.56 -0.81
CA PRO A 322 20.10 -5.55 -1.18
C PRO A 322 20.52 -5.40 -2.66
N ASP A 323 21.82 -5.54 -2.93
CA ASP A 323 22.48 -5.47 -4.25
C ASP A 323 22.45 -4.11 -4.97
N VAL A 324 21.41 -3.29 -4.78
CA VAL A 324 21.17 -2.06 -5.55
C VAL A 324 21.39 -0.76 -4.76
N GLY A 325 21.52 -0.85 -3.43
CA GLY A 325 21.73 0.31 -2.56
C GLY A 325 20.49 1.21 -2.41
N GLY A 326 20.69 2.45 -1.97
CA GLY A 326 19.62 3.40 -1.66
C GLY A 326 19.02 3.15 -0.28
N ASN A 327 18.80 4.23 0.50
CA ASN A 327 18.29 4.11 1.85
C ASN A 327 16.83 3.62 1.83
N ILE A 328 16.52 2.59 2.63
CA ILE A 328 15.18 2.00 2.75
C ILE A 328 14.15 3.01 3.27
N LEU A 329 14.57 3.89 4.20
CA LEU A 329 13.72 4.96 4.73
C LEU A 329 13.68 6.20 3.82
N GLY A 330 14.37 6.14 2.67
CA GLY A 330 14.59 7.29 1.82
C GLY A 330 15.52 8.33 2.46
N SER A 331 15.68 9.44 1.76
CA SER A 331 16.43 10.59 2.25
C SER A 331 15.82 11.87 1.72
N PHE A 332 15.80 12.89 2.57
CA PHE A 332 15.37 14.22 2.16
C PHE A 332 16.55 14.97 1.57
N ILE A 333 16.52 15.16 0.26
CA ILE A 333 17.42 16.06 -0.46
C ILE A 333 16.54 17.13 -1.08
N ALA A 334 16.84 18.40 -0.83
CA ALA A 334 16.07 19.52 -1.36
C ALA A 334 16.13 19.50 -2.90
N ILE A 335 14.95 19.41 -3.53
CA ILE A 335 14.79 19.57 -4.99
C ILE A 335 13.80 20.72 -5.19
N GLN A 336 14.02 21.54 -6.21
CA GLN A 336 13.25 22.76 -6.48
C GLN A 336 11.74 22.56 -6.66
N GLU A 337 11.27 21.35 -6.98
CA GLU A 337 9.86 21.11 -7.33
C GLU A 337 9.20 20.01 -6.49
N ASN A 338 7.89 20.15 -6.23
CA ASN A 338 7.01 19.17 -5.56
C ASN A 338 6.65 17.95 -6.46
N LEU A 339 7.55 17.51 -7.34
CA LEU A 339 7.29 16.43 -8.31
C LEU A 339 7.07 15.02 -7.71
N THR A 340 7.41 14.83 -6.43
CA THR A 340 7.47 13.50 -5.80
C THR A 340 6.30 13.20 -4.86
N ILE A 341 5.27 14.06 -4.85
CA ILE A 341 4.05 13.86 -4.05
C ILE A 341 2.85 13.49 -4.90
#